data_AF-A0A5C7P214-F1
#
_entry.id   AF-A0A5C7P214-F1
#
_cell.length_a   1.000
_cell.length_b   1.000
_cell.length_c   1.000
_cell.angle_alpha   90.00
_cell.angle_beta   90.00
_cell.angle_gamma   90.00
#
_symmetry.space_group_name_H-M   'P 1'
#
loop_
_entity.id
_entity.type
_entity.pdbx_description
1 polymer ?
#
loop_
_entity_poly.entity_id
_entity_poly.type
_entity_poly.pdbx_seq_one_letter_code
_entity_poly.pdbx_strand_id
1 'polypeptide(L)'
;MRSGAVERGWSAASGAYGRTLEQSGPIELRDVNGCIPVTVRAYARVLKNADVGTLRFQTADYSYRDLTVTGSTSFGWYAGLAWLRVPVHASLDSHLQVLGKIGSAGQQMEVRYLQVEYGGHHVLVQ
;
A
#
# COMPACT_ATOMS: atom_id res chain seq x y z
N MET A 1 4.52 23.57 26.32
CA MET A 1 3.13 23.06 26.13
C MET A 1 2.70 23.53 24.74
N ARG A 2 2.49 22.76 23.67
CA ARG A 2 2.59 21.33 23.32
C ARG A 2 3.46 21.25 22.06
N SER A 3 4.30 20.23 21.92
CA SER A 3 4.96 19.91 20.65
C SER A 3 3.87 19.65 19.60
N GLY A 4 3.89 20.38 18.49
CA GLY A 4 3.04 20.09 17.34
C GLY A 4 3.29 18.66 16.93
N ALA A 5 2.27 17.82 17.02
CA ALA A 5 2.36 16.44 16.55
C ALA A 5 2.70 16.51 15.06
N VAL A 6 3.90 16.06 14.70
CA VAL A 6 4.20 15.70 13.32
C VAL A 6 3.23 14.55 13.02
N GLU A 7 2.13 14.84 12.33
CA GLU A 7 1.21 13.78 11.90
C GLU A 7 2.01 12.82 11.02
N ARG A 8 2.33 11.65 11.59
CA ARG A 8 2.96 10.54 10.87
C ARG A 8 1.92 9.96 9.93
N GLY A 9 1.77 10.55 8.77
CA GLY A 9 0.84 10.10 7.75
C GLY A 9 1.05 10.82 6.43
N TRP A 10 0.67 10.16 5.35
CA TRP A 10 0.66 10.73 4.00
C TRP A 10 -0.80 10.82 3.54
N SER A 11 -1.11 11.91 2.84
CA SER A 11 -2.45 12.15 2.29
C SER A 11 -2.45 12.09 0.78
N ALA A 12 -3.46 11.45 0.22
CA ALA A 12 -3.81 11.60 -1.19
C ALA A 12 -4.95 12.63 -1.27
N ALA A 13 -4.88 13.52 -2.26
CA ALA A 13 -5.97 14.41 -2.67
C ALA A 13 -6.25 14.16 -4.16
N SER A 14 -7.42 14.56 -4.67
CA SER A 14 -7.69 14.42 -6.11
C SER A 14 -6.63 15.19 -6.91
N GLY A 15 -5.86 14.49 -7.75
CA GLY A 15 -4.69 15.06 -8.43
C GLY A 15 -3.47 14.15 -8.58
N ALA A 16 -3.57 12.85 -8.26
CA ALA A 16 -2.53 11.84 -8.52
C ALA A 16 -1.15 12.13 -7.89
N TYR A 17 -1.12 12.42 -6.58
CA TYR A 17 0.13 12.57 -5.82
C TYR A 17 0.67 11.22 -5.32
N GLY A 18 0.95 10.30 -6.23
CA GLY A 18 1.69 9.08 -5.89
C GLY A 18 3.08 9.46 -5.39
N ARG A 19 3.47 8.98 -4.20
CA ARG A 19 4.84 9.12 -3.69
C ARG A 19 5.48 7.74 -3.62
N THR A 20 6.64 7.59 -4.22
CA THR A 20 7.45 6.38 -4.11
C THR A 20 8.03 6.30 -2.71
N LEU A 21 7.78 5.20 -1.99
CA LEU A 21 8.45 4.92 -0.73
C LEU A 21 9.79 4.25 -1.06
N GLU A 22 10.88 4.98 -0.92
CA GLU A 22 12.21 4.38 -0.91
C GLU A 22 12.43 3.71 0.45
N GLN A 23 12.26 2.39 0.49
CA GLN A 23 12.55 1.61 1.69
C GLN A 23 14.06 1.56 1.91
N SER A 24 14.52 2.00 3.08
CA SER A 24 15.90 1.86 3.52
C SER A 24 16.16 0.44 4.04
N GLY A 25 16.85 -0.38 3.23
CA GLY A 25 17.51 -1.61 3.67
C GLY A 25 16.94 -2.91 3.05
N PRO A 26 17.79 -3.86 2.63
CA PRO A 26 17.38 -5.04 1.87
C PRO A 26 16.77 -6.12 2.76
N ILE A 27 15.60 -6.62 2.37
CA ILE A 27 15.16 -7.98 2.72
C ILE A 27 15.65 -8.87 1.57
N GLU A 28 16.79 -9.55 1.77
CA GLU A 28 17.38 -10.43 0.77
C GLU A 28 16.59 -11.75 0.67
N LEU A 29 15.87 -11.93 -0.44
CA LEU A 29 15.43 -13.24 -0.92
C LEU A 29 16.28 -13.54 -2.17
N ARG A 30 17.41 -14.24 -1.98
CA ARG A 30 18.34 -14.54 -3.07
C ARG A 30 17.75 -15.58 -4.03
N ASP A 31 18.03 -15.38 -5.32
CA ASP A 31 18.01 -16.36 -6.43
C ASP A 31 16.69 -16.80 -7.09
N VAL A 32 15.54 -16.16 -6.83
CA VAL A 32 14.34 -16.39 -7.67
C VAL A 32 13.70 -15.06 -8.07
N ASN A 33 13.76 -14.71 -9.36
CA ASN A 33 12.82 -13.74 -9.93
C ASN A 33 11.42 -14.36 -9.83
N GLY A 34 10.73 -14.04 -8.75
CA GLY A 34 9.56 -14.78 -8.30
C GLY A 34 8.43 -13.87 -7.88
N CYS A 35 7.21 -14.41 -7.98
CA CYS A 35 6.02 -13.80 -7.42
C CYS A 35 5.69 -14.53 -6.12
N ILE A 36 5.83 -13.85 -4.99
CA ILE A 36 5.63 -14.47 -3.66
C ILE A 36 4.29 -14.04 -3.08
N PRO A 37 3.61 -14.92 -2.32
CA PRO A 37 2.42 -14.52 -1.59
C PRO A 37 2.81 -13.54 -0.48
N VAL A 38 2.08 -12.44 -0.39
CA VAL A 38 2.22 -11.41 0.65
C VAL A 38 0.87 -10.97 1.16
N THR A 39 0.78 -10.65 2.45
CA THR A 39 -0.34 -9.91 3.01
C THR A 39 0.04 -8.44 3.08
N VAL A 40 -0.71 -7.60 2.38
CA VAL A 40 -0.58 -6.13 2.47
C VAL A 40 -1.62 -5.61 3.46
N ARG A 41 -1.23 -4.68 4.33
CA ARG A 41 -2.13 -4.01 5.29
C ARG A 41 -1.91 -2.50 5.31
N ALA A 42 -2.99 -1.77 5.50
CA ALA A 42 -2.97 -0.32 5.67
C ALA A 42 -3.90 0.10 6.82
N TYR A 43 -3.42 0.97 7.71
CA TYR A 43 -4.25 1.68 8.68
C TYR A 43 -4.59 3.06 8.11
N ALA A 44 -5.80 3.21 7.61
CA ALA A 44 -6.19 4.32 6.76
C ALA A 44 -7.62 4.82 7.03
N ARG A 45 -7.96 5.98 6.47
CA ARG A 45 -9.32 6.50 6.41
C ARG A 45 -9.55 7.35 5.16
N VAL A 46 -10.80 7.49 4.76
CA VAL A 46 -11.26 8.50 3.80
C VAL A 46 -12.19 9.46 4.54
N LEU A 47 -11.85 10.75 4.55
CA LEU A 47 -12.48 11.82 5.33
C LEU A 47 -13.87 12.25 4.80
N LYS A 48 -14.76 11.29 4.54
CA LYS A 48 -16.18 11.50 4.28
C LYS A 48 -16.95 10.18 4.35
N ASN A 49 -18.07 10.14 5.05
CA ASN A 49 -18.91 8.95 5.13
C ASN A 49 -19.58 8.68 3.77
N ALA A 50 -19.70 7.40 3.40
CA ALA A 50 -20.25 6.86 2.13
C ALA A 50 -19.34 6.90 0.89
N ASP A 51 -18.11 7.41 0.99
CA ASP A 51 -17.16 7.42 -0.11
C ASP A 51 -16.13 6.27 -0.02
N VAL A 52 -15.38 6.04 -1.09
CA VAL A 52 -14.32 5.02 -1.11
C VAL A 52 -13.02 5.57 -1.69
N GLY A 53 -11.91 5.13 -1.11
CA GLY A 53 -10.56 5.30 -1.60
C GLY A 53 -9.96 3.95 -1.98
N THR A 54 -8.94 3.98 -2.83
CA THR A 54 -8.16 2.79 -3.20
C THR A 54 -6.70 3.05 -2.87
N LEU A 55 -6.09 2.10 -2.16
CA LEU A 55 -4.65 1.99 -1.98
C LEU A 55 -4.15 0.82 -2.80
N ARG A 56 -3.33 1.08 -3.81
CA ARG A 56 -2.69 0.07 -4.65
C ARG A 56 -1.27 -0.16 -4.17
N PHE A 57 -0.93 -1.41 -3.89
CA PHE A 57 0.45 -1.90 -3.74
C PHE A 57 0.86 -2.51 -5.07
N GLN A 58 1.90 -2.01 -5.73
CA GLN A 58 2.29 -2.45 -7.07
C GLN A 58 3.81 -2.63 -7.17
N THR A 59 4.25 -3.76 -7.70
CA THR A 59 5.68 -4.00 -8.02
C THR A 59 5.92 -4.21 -9.51
N ALA A 60 4.88 -4.37 -10.32
CA ALA A 60 4.89 -4.31 -11.79
C ALA A 60 3.44 -4.14 -12.28
N ASP A 61 3.21 -3.82 -13.55
CA ASP A 61 1.85 -3.56 -14.08
C ASP A 61 0.87 -4.73 -13.88
N TYR A 62 1.36 -5.96 -13.87
CA TYR A 62 0.59 -7.18 -13.64
C TYR A 62 0.65 -7.68 -12.19
N SER A 63 1.44 -7.04 -11.33
CA SER A 63 1.77 -7.49 -9.98
C SER A 63 1.35 -6.41 -8.98
N TYR A 64 0.07 -6.44 -8.61
CA TYR A 64 -0.51 -5.45 -7.72
C TYR A 64 -1.63 -5.98 -6.84
N ARG A 65 -1.95 -5.20 -5.80
CA ARG A 65 -3.13 -5.40 -4.96
C ARG A 65 -3.77 -4.08 -4.58
N ASP A 66 -5.07 -4.01 -4.78
CA ASP A 66 -5.89 -2.90 -4.34
C ASP A 66 -6.55 -3.21 -2.99
N LEU A 67 -6.43 -2.28 -2.05
CA LEU A 67 -7.21 -2.22 -0.83
C LEU A 67 -8.25 -1.10 -0.96
N THR A 68 -9.53 -1.47 -0.84
CA THR A 68 -10.63 -0.50 -0.76
C THR A 68 -10.73 0.05 0.66
N VAL A 69 -10.45 1.34 0.82
CA VAL A 69 -10.60 2.08 2.07
C VAL A 69 -11.98 2.71 2.11
N THR A 70 -12.81 2.29 3.05
CA THR A 70 -14.16 2.82 3.21
C THR A 70 -14.16 4.19 3.91
N GLY A 71 -15.06 5.05 3.48
CA GLY A 71 -15.32 6.38 4.03
C GLY A 71 -15.71 6.33 5.50
N SER A 72 -14.87 6.92 6.34
CA SER A 72 -15.06 6.97 7.79
C SER A 72 -14.23 8.10 8.38
N THR A 73 -14.76 8.78 9.39
CA THR A 73 -13.99 9.75 10.18
C THR A 73 -12.93 9.07 11.06
N SER A 74 -13.09 7.77 11.31
CA SER A 74 -12.16 6.94 12.11
C SER A 74 -11.21 6.16 11.21
N PHE A 75 -9.99 5.94 11.69
CA PHE A 75 -9.06 5.02 11.04
C PHE A 75 -9.47 3.56 11.25
N GLY A 76 -9.19 2.73 10.25
CA GLY A 76 -9.41 1.29 10.30
C GLY A 76 -8.30 0.52 9.60
N TRP A 77 -8.16 -0.77 9.94
CA TRP A 77 -7.26 -1.67 9.25
C TRP A 77 -7.93 -2.27 8.02
N TYR A 78 -7.22 -2.19 6.90
CA TYR A 78 -7.58 -2.82 5.63
C TYR A 78 -6.47 -3.79 5.25
N ALA A 79 -6.83 -4.96 4.75
CA ALA A 79 -5.86 -6.00 4.42
C ALA A 79 -6.28 -6.79 3.19
N GLY A 80 -5.29 -7.39 2.52
CA GLY A 80 -5.53 -8.27 1.39
C GLY A 80 -4.32 -9.16 1.10
N LEU A 81 -4.59 -10.39 0.69
CA LEU A 81 -3.57 -11.28 0.13
C LEU A 81 -3.27 -10.86 -1.31
N ALA A 82 -2.00 -10.90 -1.69
CA ALA A 82 -1.49 -10.57 -3.00
C ALA A 82 -0.35 -11.51 -3.37
N TRP A 83 -0.04 -11.62 -4.66
CA TRP A 83 1.22 -12.17 -5.14
C TRP A 83 1.98 -11.02 -5.76
N LEU A 84 3.07 -10.61 -5.10
CA LEU A 84 3.88 -9.49 -5.57
C LEU A 84 5.23 -10.02 -6.06
N ARG A 85 5.62 -9.56 -7.24
CA ARG A 85 6.95 -9.76 -7.80
C ARG A 85 7.97 -9.09 -6.90
N VAL A 86 9.02 -9.83 -6.57
CA VAL A 86 10.19 -9.32 -5.85
C VAL A 86 11.38 -9.35 -6.82
N PRO A 87 11.97 -8.20 -7.17
CA PRO A 87 13.13 -8.19 -8.04
C PRO A 87 14.35 -8.79 -7.33
N VAL A 88 15.21 -9.45 -8.12
CA VAL A 88 16.48 -10.03 -7.65
C VAL A 88 17.53 -8.93 -7.37
N HIS A 89 17.34 -7.73 -7.92
CA HIS A 89 18.24 -6.58 -7.76
C HIS A 89 17.48 -5.27 -7.57
N ALA A 90 18.05 -4.38 -6.76
CA ALA A 90 17.54 -3.02 -6.53
C ALA A 90 17.62 -2.10 -7.76
N SER A 91 18.10 -2.59 -8.91
CA SER A 91 18.25 -1.82 -10.16
C SER A 91 17.21 -2.15 -11.23
N LEU A 92 16.24 -3.01 -10.92
CA LEU A 92 15.16 -3.36 -11.84
C LEU A 92 13.91 -2.55 -11.50
N ASP A 93 13.16 -2.12 -12.53
CA ASP A 93 11.95 -1.26 -12.49
C ASP A 93 10.75 -1.81 -11.68
N SER A 94 10.98 -2.76 -10.77
CA SER A 94 9.96 -3.49 -10.02
C SER A 94 10.03 -3.24 -8.51
N HIS A 95 10.23 -1.98 -8.14
CA HIS A 95 10.13 -1.52 -6.75
C HIS A 95 8.68 -1.49 -6.28
N LEU A 96 8.46 -1.70 -4.98
CA LEU A 96 7.13 -1.53 -4.38
C LEU A 96 6.72 -0.05 -4.43
N GLN A 97 5.65 0.21 -5.17
CA GLN A 97 4.94 1.47 -5.21
C GLN A 97 3.64 1.35 -4.43
N VAL A 98 3.29 2.41 -3.68
CA VAL A 98 1.98 2.52 -3.04
C VAL A 98 1.25 3.73 -3.61
N LEU A 99 0.17 3.49 -4.35
CA LEU A 99 -0.57 4.53 -5.07
C LEU A 99 -1.94 4.73 -4.41
N GLY A 100 -2.26 5.96 -4.05
CA GLY A 100 -3.56 6.33 -3.49
C GLY A 100 -4.46 6.98 -4.54
N LYS A 101 -5.70 6.52 -4.65
CA LYS A 101 -6.75 7.16 -5.44
C LYS A 101 -7.99 7.39 -4.59
N ILE A 102 -8.70 8.48 -4.85
CA ILE A 102 -9.95 8.82 -4.18
C ILE A 102 -11.04 8.99 -5.24
N GLY A 103 -12.24 8.52 -4.93
CA GLY A 103 -13.34 8.44 -5.88
C GLY A 103 -13.96 9.79 -6.27
N SER A 104 -13.73 10.88 -5.53
CA SER A 104 -14.34 12.17 -5.82
C SER A 104 -13.49 13.37 -5.40
N ALA A 105 -13.76 14.52 -6.02
CA ALA A 105 -13.10 15.78 -5.72
C ALA A 105 -13.44 16.29 -4.32
N GLY A 106 -12.52 17.05 -3.71
CA GLY A 106 -12.72 17.64 -2.36
C GLY A 106 -12.59 16.65 -1.20
N GLN A 107 -12.14 15.42 -1.47
CA GLN A 107 -11.90 14.40 -0.46
C GLN A 107 -10.42 14.20 -0.19
N GLN A 108 -10.14 13.69 1.01
CA GLN A 108 -8.81 13.35 1.47
C GLN A 108 -8.80 11.93 2.01
N MET A 109 -7.78 11.17 1.61
CA MET A 109 -7.44 9.88 2.18
C MET A 109 -6.19 10.04 3.00
N GLU A 110 -6.16 9.45 4.18
CA GLU A 110 -5.00 9.47 5.07
C GLU A 110 -4.59 8.05 5.39
N VAL A 111 -3.27 7.83 5.40
CA VAL A 111 -2.67 6.55 5.78
C VAL A 111 -1.63 6.81 6.85
N ARG A 112 -1.74 6.09 7.97
CA ARG A 112 -0.81 6.20 9.11
C ARG A 112 0.21 5.08 9.14
N TYR A 113 -0.22 3.87 8.81
CA TYR A 113 0.64 2.69 8.86
C TYR A 113 0.44 1.85 7.60
N LEU A 114 1.54 1.32 7.10
CA LEU A 114 1.61 0.35 6.01
C LEU A 114 2.41 -0.84 6.50
N GLN A 115 2.01 -2.03 6.08
CA GLN A 115 2.71 -3.26 6.40
C GLN A 115 2.61 -4.21 5.22
N VAL A 116 3.72 -4.85 4.88
CA VAL A 116 3.77 -5.93 3.90
C VAL A 116 4.49 -7.09 4.58
N GLU A 117 3.81 -8.22 4.68
CA GLU A 117 4.35 -9.44 5.28
C GLU A 117 4.33 -10.57 4.28
N TYR A 118 5.30 -11.48 4.38
CA TYR A 118 5.23 -12.76 3.70
C TYR A 118 3.96 -13.50 4.11
N GLY A 119 3.17 -13.97 3.14
CA GLY A 119 1.86 -14.60 3.38
C GLY A 119 1.96 -15.98 4.03
N GLY A 120 3.15 -16.59 4.04
CA GLY A 120 3.35 -17.96 4.48
C GLY A 120 3.12 -18.98 3.36
N HIS A 121 3.04 -20.26 3.72
CA HIS A 121 2.81 -21.35 2.78
C HIS A 121 1.34 -21.37 2.32
N HIS A 122 1.06 -20.77 1.18
CA HIS A 122 -0.24 -20.90 0.51
C HIS A 122 -0.18 -22.05 -0.51
N VAL A 123 -1.12 -22.99 -0.39
CA VAL A 123 -1.29 -24.05 -1.39
C VAL A 123 -2.03 -23.46 -2.59
N LEU A 124 -1.37 -23.45 -3.75
CA LEU A 124 -2.03 -23.19 -5.02
C LEU A 124 -2.82 -24.46 -5.39
N VAL A 125 -4.14 -24.37 -5.38
CA VAL A 125 -5.00 -25.42 -5.96
C VAL A 125 -5.20 -25.03 -7.43
N GLN A 126 -4.69 -25.87 -8.33
CA GLN A 126 -4.91 -25.74 -9.78
C GLN A 126 -6.24 -26.35 -10.18
#